data_AF-A0A6I3CA36-F1
#
_entry.id   AF-A0A6I3CA36-F1
#
_cell.length_a   1.000
_cell.length_b   1.000
_cell.length_c   1.000
_cell.angle_alpha   90.00
_cell.angle_beta   90.00
_cell.angle_gamma   90.00
#
_symmetry.space_group_name_H-M   'P 1'
#
loop_
_entity.id
_entity.type
_entity.pdbx_description
1 polymer ?
#
loop_
_entity_poly.entity_id
_entity_poly.type
_entity_poly.pdbx_seq_one_letter_code
_entity_poly.pdbx_strand_id
1 'polypeptide(L)'
;MNQRRILVSSVLAVGLVSTIIFGQLDASPAPARFGTAPFVSRPFASHRTPITTTWYCPGIPAGDDTVGGEIVVANPTSTPKQGHVTLLGSDQAAPVSQDITVPARDTFTLSVSDALKATFVSAIVELDGGDAMVEQRAIYPAGDAVSSCITQTSSSWYFADGFTIDGSTDQIILTNPSADSVSVNLAFFTAAGKREPSAFQGDSVPPHSVKVVSVADNGLKDESIIGVQVIASRGQLVVARAQHYFGGHRLGYSLTLGAPAPSEQVWFADGEKGVGISEQYVLFNPTDIDTSVGVTVLGVGAASTVTSPDPIAVAAGEVVVLEASAIPGLPDGRHSMVFSTVDDSRPAVIIERVITRPAGTKISTTVVMGMTSEYAVGRWYVPIGVGSAVDQALVVYNVDGVDTTVTVKAIGPGGEVAVASLTDLALPAAGVITIDLTDPSVFGRLLVVESNQRLLVERLLPRGHDFSGRSGSWALPECELCNFLSPPSL
;
A
#
# COMPACT_ATOMS: atom_id res chain seq x y z
N MET A 1 -10.05 -65.86 44.87
CA MET A 1 -10.95 -64.75 44.47
C MET A 1 -11.31 -63.95 45.71
N ASN A 2 -11.01 -62.68 45.93
CA ASN A 2 -10.28 -61.66 45.18
C ASN A 2 -9.81 -60.61 46.21
N GLN A 3 -8.66 -60.84 46.84
CA GLN A 3 -7.94 -59.84 47.68
C GLN A 3 -7.27 -58.73 46.84
N ARG A 4 -7.61 -58.62 45.55
CA ARG A 4 -7.05 -57.64 44.59
C ARG A 4 -7.96 -56.45 44.29
N ARG A 5 -9.05 -56.23 45.06
CA ARG A 5 -9.99 -55.10 44.84
C ARG A 5 -9.99 -54.03 45.95
N ILE A 6 -9.22 -54.19 47.03
CA ILE A 6 -9.20 -53.21 48.13
C ILE A 6 -7.97 -52.28 48.08
N LEU A 7 -6.92 -52.61 47.34
CA LEU A 7 -5.73 -51.74 47.21
C LEU A 7 -5.83 -50.66 46.11
N VAL A 8 -6.80 -50.74 45.20
CA VAL A 8 -6.93 -49.78 44.08
C VAL A 8 -7.82 -48.59 44.44
N SER A 9 -8.71 -48.73 45.42
CA SER A 9 -9.60 -47.63 45.83
C SER A 9 -8.96 -46.63 46.79
N SER A 10 -7.88 -47.01 47.48
CA SER A 10 -7.19 -46.14 48.46
C SER A 10 -6.19 -45.17 47.83
N VAL A 11 -5.72 -45.45 46.61
CA VAL A 11 -4.78 -44.56 45.89
C VAL A 11 -5.54 -43.47 45.10
N LEU A 12 -6.80 -43.72 44.70
CA LEU A 12 -7.60 -42.71 44.00
C LEU A 12 -8.22 -41.64 44.91
N ALA A 13 -8.37 -41.88 46.22
CA ALA A 13 -8.98 -40.91 47.14
C ALA A 13 -7.98 -39.91 47.74
N VAL A 14 -6.67 -40.21 47.74
CA VAL A 14 -5.62 -39.29 48.23
C VAL A 14 -5.12 -38.36 47.11
N GLY A 15 -5.24 -38.78 45.84
CA GLY A 15 -4.90 -37.94 44.68
C GLY A 15 -5.98 -36.93 44.28
N LEU A 16 -7.20 -37.02 44.82
CA LEU A 16 -8.33 -36.14 44.47
C LEU A 16 -8.70 -35.12 45.57
N VAL A 17 -8.04 -35.16 46.73
CA VAL A 17 -8.24 -34.21 47.83
C VAL A 17 -7.06 -33.23 47.99
N SER A 18 -6.01 -33.37 47.17
CA SER A 18 -4.82 -32.50 47.18
C SER A 18 -4.78 -31.44 46.06
N THR A 19 -5.85 -31.26 45.28
CA THR A 19 -5.95 -30.22 44.23
C THR A 19 -7.13 -29.26 44.40
N ILE A 20 -7.71 -29.20 45.60
CA ILE A 20 -8.71 -28.18 45.94
C ILE A 20 -8.19 -27.47 47.18
N ILE A 21 -7.63 -26.27 46.97
CA ILE A 21 -7.34 -25.18 47.92
C ILE A 21 -5.98 -24.53 47.57
N PHE A 22 -6.07 -23.23 47.24
CA PHE A 22 -5.04 -22.25 46.83
C PHE A 22 -4.74 -22.13 45.33
N GLY A 23 -5.59 -21.32 44.70
CA GLY A 23 -5.36 -20.70 43.42
C GLY A 23 -6.50 -19.72 43.11
N GLN A 24 -6.76 -18.77 44.02
CA GLN A 24 -7.36 -17.51 43.58
C GLN A 24 -6.34 -16.93 42.60
N LEU A 25 -6.57 -17.17 41.30
CA LEU A 25 -5.90 -16.44 40.25
C LEU A 25 -6.44 -15.02 40.35
N ASP A 26 -5.78 -14.21 41.17
CA ASP A 26 -5.70 -12.78 40.90
C ASP A 26 -5.29 -12.69 39.43
N ALA A 27 -6.24 -12.32 38.57
CA ALA A 27 -5.96 -11.94 37.20
C ALA A 27 -5.10 -10.68 37.30
N SER A 28 -3.79 -10.90 37.46
CA SER A 28 -2.81 -9.85 37.35
C SER A 28 -3.02 -9.25 35.96
N PRO A 29 -3.34 -7.95 35.82
CA PRO A 29 -3.42 -7.35 34.51
C PRO A 29 -2.07 -7.61 33.84
N ALA A 30 -2.11 -8.36 32.72
CA ALA A 30 -0.92 -8.52 31.91
C ALA A 30 -0.40 -7.11 31.61
N PRO A 31 0.88 -6.81 31.88
CA PRO A 31 1.41 -5.50 31.53
C PRO A 31 1.14 -5.27 30.04
N ALA A 32 0.63 -4.08 29.70
CA ALA A 32 0.42 -3.69 28.32
C ALA A 32 1.73 -3.90 27.57
N ARG A 33 1.79 -4.96 26.76
CA ARG A 33 2.90 -5.17 25.85
C ARG A 33 2.60 -4.29 24.65
N PHE A 34 3.30 -3.16 24.57
CA PHE A 34 3.47 -2.46 23.31
C PHE A 34 4.25 -3.41 22.40
N GLY A 35 3.52 -4.19 21.59
CA GLY A 35 4.13 -4.96 20.54
C GLY A 35 4.54 -3.99 19.45
N THR A 36 5.80 -3.56 19.44
CA THR A 36 6.43 -3.13 18.20
C THR A 36 6.43 -4.35 17.29
N ALA A 37 5.56 -4.36 16.27
CA ALA A 37 5.73 -5.35 15.21
C ALA A 37 7.13 -5.08 14.64
N PRO A 38 8.03 -6.08 14.59
CA PRO A 38 9.42 -5.86 14.24
C PRO A 38 9.62 -5.45 12.77
N PHE A 39 8.55 -5.39 11.97
CA PHE A 39 8.55 -5.01 10.55
C PHE A 39 7.53 -3.92 10.31
N VAL A 40 7.99 -2.79 9.75
CA VAL A 40 7.09 -1.83 9.14
C VAL A 40 6.56 -2.47 7.87
N SER A 41 5.26 -2.66 7.86
CA SER A 41 4.55 -3.48 6.90
C SER A 41 3.83 -2.58 5.88
N ARG A 42 3.51 -3.06 4.69
CA ARG A 42 2.57 -2.37 3.77
C ARG A 42 1.21 -2.17 4.45
N PRO A 43 0.42 -1.15 4.05
CA PRO A 43 -0.95 -0.96 4.55
C PRO A 43 -1.81 -2.23 4.46
N PHE A 44 -2.52 -2.57 5.54
CA PHE A 44 -3.42 -3.72 5.61
C PHE A 44 -4.56 -3.47 6.59
N ALA A 45 -5.71 -4.11 6.37
CA ALA A 45 -6.82 -4.14 7.31
C ALA A 45 -6.58 -5.24 8.36
N SER A 46 -6.80 -4.93 9.63
CA SER A 46 -6.63 -5.86 10.75
C SER A 46 -7.87 -5.92 11.62
N HIS A 47 -8.28 -7.14 11.97
CA HIS A 47 -9.38 -7.42 12.91
C HIS A 47 -8.92 -7.65 14.35
N ARG A 48 -7.67 -7.28 14.64
CA ARG A 48 -7.24 -7.17 16.04
C ARG A 48 -8.10 -6.12 16.73
N THR A 49 -8.35 -6.34 18.02
CA THR A 49 -9.11 -5.41 18.86
C THR A 49 -8.17 -4.68 19.84
N PRO A 50 -7.21 -3.85 19.35
CA PRO A 50 -6.45 -3.00 20.25
C PRO A 50 -7.37 -1.97 20.89
N ILE A 51 -6.89 -1.31 21.95
CA ILE A 51 -7.64 -0.21 22.58
C ILE A 51 -7.76 0.96 21.59
N THR A 52 -6.68 1.26 20.88
CA THR A 52 -6.62 2.30 19.84
C THR A 52 -5.83 1.81 18.62
N THR A 53 -6.17 2.35 17.45
CA THR A 53 -5.38 2.24 16.22
C THR A 53 -4.99 3.62 15.74
N THR A 54 -3.78 3.75 15.20
CA THR A 54 -3.28 4.99 14.59
C THR A 54 -2.94 4.73 13.15
N TRP A 55 -3.41 5.60 12.25
CA TRP A 55 -3.09 5.62 10.84
C TRP A 55 -2.40 6.93 10.49
N TYR A 56 -1.37 6.85 9.64
CA TYR A 56 -0.57 7.97 9.18
C TYR A 56 -0.75 8.11 7.66
N CYS A 57 -1.36 9.22 7.26
CA CYS A 57 -1.58 9.57 5.87
C CYS A 57 -0.47 10.53 5.43
N PRO A 58 0.41 10.14 4.50
CA PRO A 58 1.71 10.77 4.31
C PRO A 58 1.73 12.07 3.51
N GLY A 59 0.60 12.52 2.93
CA GLY A 59 0.50 13.87 2.39
C GLY A 59 -0.42 14.02 1.19
N ILE A 60 -1.26 15.06 1.23
CA ILE A 60 -2.17 15.53 0.19
C ILE A 60 -1.71 16.93 -0.25
N PRO A 61 -1.70 17.27 -1.55
CA PRO A 61 -1.40 18.62 -2.00
C PRO A 61 -2.46 19.62 -1.54
N ALA A 62 -2.07 20.77 -1.00
CA ALA A 62 -3.00 21.78 -0.46
C ALA A 62 -2.52 23.23 -0.68
N GLY A 63 -1.57 23.43 -1.60
CA GLY A 63 -0.86 24.70 -1.80
C GLY A 63 -1.67 25.86 -2.37
N ASP A 64 -2.78 25.58 -3.06
CA ASP A 64 -3.69 26.59 -3.61
C ASP A 64 -5.12 26.02 -3.76
N ASP A 65 -6.06 26.85 -4.22
CA ASP A 65 -7.48 26.47 -4.35
C ASP A 65 -7.77 25.51 -5.53
N THR A 66 -6.78 25.20 -6.36
CA THR A 66 -6.90 24.24 -7.47
C THR A 66 -6.49 22.83 -7.08
N VAL A 67 -5.80 22.68 -5.95
CA VAL A 67 -5.32 21.40 -5.42
C VAL A 67 -5.96 21.12 -4.05
N GLY A 68 -6.14 19.85 -3.74
CA GLY A 68 -6.66 19.47 -2.45
C GLY A 68 -6.72 17.98 -2.25
N GLY A 69 -7.63 17.58 -1.38
CA GLY A 69 -7.92 16.18 -1.16
C GLY A 69 -8.60 15.93 0.16
N GLU A 70 -8.74 14.64 0.43
CA GLU A 70 -9.57 14.14 1.51
C GLU A 70 -8.91 12.98 2.23
N ILE A 71 -9.16 12.90 3.54
CA ILE A 71 -8.92 11.71 4.35
C ILE A 71 -10.23 10.94 4.45
N VAL A 72 -10.23 9.67 4.04
CA VAL A 72 -11.39 8.78 4.11
C VAL A 72 -11.13 7.71 5.16
N VAL A 73 -11.97 7.67 6.18
CA VAL A 73 -11.95 6.65 7.23
C VAL A 73 -13.15 5.73 7.02
N ALA A 74 -12.89 4.45 6.77
CA ALA A 74 -13.91 3.43 6.57
C ALA A 74 -14.10 2.58 7.82
N ASN A 75 -15.35 2.37 8.20
CA ASN A 75 -15.73 1.51 9.32
C ASN A 75 -16.61 0.35 8.82
N PRO A 76 -16.05 -0.87 8.68
CA PRO A 76 -16.83 -2.04 8.27
C PRO A 76 -17.73 -2.58 9.39
N THR A 77 -17.55 -2.16 10.64
CA THR A 77 -18.21 -2.79 11.79
C THR A 77 -19.62 -2.25 12.03
N SER A 78 -20.41 -3.00 12.80
CA SER A 78 -21.79 -2.64 13.15
C SER A 78 -21.92 -1.56 14.23
N THR A 79 -20.83 -1.02 14.74
CA THR A 79 -20.83 0.01 15.79
C THR A 79 -20.09 1.24 15.30
N PRO A 80 -20.60 2.46 15.55
CA PRO A 80 -19.84 3.68 15.27
C PRO A 80 -18.48 3.66 15.97
N LYS A 81 -17.46 4.23 15.33
CA LYS A 81 -16.12 4.39 15.90
C LYS A 81 -15.87 5.84 16.22
N GLN A 82 -15.30 6.08 17.40
CA GLN A 82 -14.84 7.40 17.82
C GLN A 82 -13.34 7.53 17.56
N GLY A 83 -12.88 8.75 17.44
CA GLY A 83 -11.47 9.05 17.31
C GLY A 83 -11.24 10.52 17.03
N HIS A 84 -10.03 10.84 16.60
CA HIS A 84 -9.65 12.19 16.22
C HIS A 84 -8.65 12.19 15.07
N VAL A 85 -8.69 13.24 14.27
CA VAL A 85 -7.77 13.48 13.16
C VAL A 85 -6.93 14.70 13.48
N THR A 86 -5.61 14.55 13.43
CA THR A 86 -4.64 15.64 13.53
C THR A 86 -4.00 15.88 12.17
N LEU A 87 -4.25 17.04 11.58
CA LEU A 87 -3.64 17.49 10.33
C LEU A 87 -2.30 18.16 10.62
N LEU A 88 -1.28 17.74 9.88
CA LEU A 88 0.08 18.28 9.94
C LEU A 88 0.38 18.98 8.63
N GLY A 89 0.79 20.24 8.66
CA GLY A 89 1.08 21.01 7.46
C GLY A 89 2.58 21.16 7.20
N SER A 90 2.92 21.43 5.95
CA SER A 90 4.20 22.03 5.59
C SER A 90 4.26 23.52 5.99
N ASP A 91 5.34 24.20 5.64
CA ASP A 91 5.46 25.66 5.76
C ASP A 91 5.30 26.21 7.19
N GLN A 92 5.64 25.37 8.18
CA GLN A 92 5.48 25.66 9.62
C GLN A 92 4.04 25.94 10.04
N ALA A 93 3.06 25.41 9.31
CA ALA A 93 1.66 25.51 9.68
C ALA A 93 1.40 24.75 11.00
N ALA A 94 0.67 25.39 11.92
CA ALA A 94 0.33 24.78 13.20
C ALA A 94 -0.62 23.58 12.98
N PRO A 95 -0.40 22.44 13.66
CA PRO A 95 -1.31 21.30 13.57
C PRO A 95 -2.74 21.65 13.97
N VAL A 96 -3.71 21.05 13.28
CA VAL A 96 -5.14 21.20 13.56
C VAL A 96 -5.72 19.84 13.89
N SER A 97 -6.37 19.72 15.05
CA SER A 97 -7.02 18.49 15.48
C SER A 97 -8.53 18.65 15.52
N GLN A 98 -9.24 17.58 15.17
CA GLN A 98 -10.70 17.51 15.27
C GLN A 98 -11.14 16.11 15.69
N ASP A 99 -12.15 16.04 16.56
CA ASP A 99 -12.80 14.78 16.91
C ASP A 99 -13.69 14.32 15.75
N ILE A 100 -13.76 13.00 15.55
CA ILE A 100 -14.55 12.38 14.50
C ILE A 100 -15.39 11.23 15.05
N THR A 101 -16.54 11.03 14.41
CA THR A 101 -17.37 9.83 14.58
C THR A 101 -17.53 9.20 13.21
N VAL A 102 -17.05 7.96 13.06
CA VAL A 102 -17.23 7.18 11.84
C VAL A 102 -18.46 6.30 12.01
N PRO A 103 -19.54 6.50 11.22
CA PRO A 103 -20.76 5.72 11.38
C PRO A 103 -20.50 4.21 11.19
N ALA A 104 -21.38 3.38 11.75
CA ALA A 104 -21.33 1.94 11.53
C ALA A 104 -21.56 1.63 10.05
N ARG A 105 -20.75 0.72 9.48
CA ARG A 105 -20.89 0.21 8.10
C ARG A 105 -20.89 1.33 7.05
N ASP A 106 -20.08 2.35 7.28
CA ASP A 106 -20.01 3.56 6.46
C ASP A 106 -18.61 4.18 6.48
N THR A 107 -18.46 5.29 5.77
CA THR A 107 -17.24 6.09 5.71
C THR A 107 -17.45 7.47 6.32
N PHE A 108 -16.37 8.04 6.86
CA PHE A 108 -16.26 9.44 7.21
C PHE A 108 -15.22 10.08 6.29
N THR A 109 -15.53 11.26 5.74
CA THR A 109 -14.65 11.99 4.81
C THR A 109 -14.34 13.37 5.36
N LEU A 110 -13.05 13.69 5.46
CA LEU A 110 -12.56 15.01 5.84
C LEU A 110 -11.89 15.70 4.66
N SER A 111 -12.43 16.85 4.24
CA SER A 111 -11.74 17.76 3.32
C SER A 111 -10.54 18.41 4.01
N VAL A 112 -9.36 18.31 3.41
CA VAL A 112 -8.11 18.78 4.02
C VAL A 112 -7.85 20.26 3.72
N SER A 113 -8.14 20.71 2.50
CA SER A 113 -7.90 22.08 2.03
C SER A 113 -8.74 23.14 2.75
N ASP A 114 -9.84 22.74 3.37
CA ASP A 114 -10.70 23.60 4.17
C ASP A 114 -10.21 23.76 5.61
N ALA A 115 -9.44 22.77 6.11
CA ALA A 115 -9.06 22.66 7.51
C ALA A 115 -7.65 23.21 7.80
N LEU A 116 -6.70 23.05 6.86
CA LEU A 116 -5.33 23.53 7.02
C LEU A 116 -4.74 24.00 5.69
N LYS A 117 -4.21 25.22 5.65
CA LYS A 117 -3.50 25.76 4.47
C LYS A 117 -2.00 25.50 4.60
N ALA A 118 -1.45 24.74 3.67
CA ALA A 118 -0.02 24.44 3.53
C ALA A 118 0.24 23.85 2.13
N THR A 119 1.48 23.82 1.64
CA THR A 119 1.82 23.16 0.36
C THR A 119 1.37 21.70 0.34
N PHE A 120 1.65 20.97 1.41
CA PHE A 120 1.14 19.62 1.65
C PHE A 120 0.61 19.50 3.06
N VAL A 121 -0.44 18.68 3.21
CA VAL A 121 -1.02 18.34 4.50
C VAL A 121 -1.08 16.82 4.66
N SER A 122 -0.52 16.34 5.75
CA SER A 122 -0.57 14.95 6.19
C SER A 122 -1.54 14.80 7.35
N ALA A 123 -1.94 13.57 7.68
CA ALA A 123 -2.86 13.32 8.79
C ALA A 123 -2.39 12.19 9.70
N ILE A 124 -2.62 12.36 11.00
CA ILE A 124 -2.63 11.30 12.00
C ILE A 124 -4.11 11.04 12.33
N VAL A 125 -4.59 9.83 12.10
CA VAL A 125 -5.96 9.41 12.45
C VAL A 125 -5.86 8.40 13.59
N GLU A 126 -6.35 8.77 14.76
CA GLU A 126 -6.40 7.90 15.93
C GLU A 126 -7.85 7.47 16.15
N LEU A 127 -8.09 6.17 16.26
CA LEU A 127 -9.42 5.58 16.36
C LEU A 127 -9.50 4.62 17.54
N ASP A 128 -10.64 4.61 18.21
CA ASP A 128 -10.96 3.64 19.24
C ASP A 128 -11.22 2.26 18.61
N GLY A 129 -10.51 1.24 19.09
CA GLY A 129 -10.59 -0.12 18.55
C GLY A 129 -9.75 -0.34 17.29
N GLY A 130 -9.91 -1.53 16.68
CA GLY A 130 -9.33 -1.91 15.39
C GLY A 130 -10.30 -1.80 14.22
N ASP A 131 -10.14 -2.61 13.18
CA ASP A 131 -11.05 -2.78 12.01
C ASP A 131 -11.27 -1.59 11.08
N ALA A 132 -11.01 -0.35 11.52
CA ALA A 132 -11.12 0.79 10.64
C ALA A 132 -9.94 0.83 9.66
N MET A 133 -10.21 1.31 8.46
CA MET A 133 -9.20 1.54 7.43
C MET A 133 -9.16 3.01 7.04
N VAL A 134 -7.97 3.51 6.73
CA VAL A 134 -7.80 4.92 6.35
C VAL A 134 -7.06 5.01 5.03
N GLU A 135 -7.61 5.81 4.12
CA GLU A 135 -7.01 6.15 2.84
C GLU A 135 -7.03 7.66 2.64
N GLN A 136 -6.14 8.15 1.77
CA GLN A 136 -6.13 9.53 1.33
C GLN A 136 -6.40 9.60 -0.17
N ARG A 137 -7.16 10.61 -0.58
CA ARG A 137 -7.38 10.98 -1.98
C ARG A 137 -6.81 12.36 -2.22
N ALA A 138 -5.81 12.47 -3.07
CA ALA A 138 -5.39 13.75 -3.63
C ALA A 138 -6.31 14.10 -4.81
N ILE A 139 -6.77 15.35 -4.82
CA ILE A 139 -7.54 15.97 -5.88
C ILE A 139 -6.62 16.99 -6.54
N TYR A 140 -6.33 16.80 -7.83
CA TYR A 140 -5.31 17.58 -8.51
C TYR A 140 -5.74 17.92 -9.94
N PRO A 141 -5.38 19.09 -10.50
CA PRO A 141 -5.77 19.49 -11.87
C PRO A 141 -5.29 18.55 -12.97
N ALA A 142 -4.31 17.71 -12.69
CA ALA A 142 -3.83 16.65 -13.57
C ALA A 142 -4.38 15.26 -13.19
N GLY A 143 -5.45 15.20 -12.41
CA GLY A 143 -6.18 14.00 -12.05
C GLY A 143 -6.00 13.57 -10.59
N ASP A 144 -7.02 12.89 -10.07
CA ASP A 144 -7.04 12.38 -8.70
C ASP A 144 -6.14 11.15 -8.54
N ALA A 145 -5.56 11.00 -7.35
CA ALA A 145 -4.76 9.84 -6.96
C ALA A 145 -5.15 9.37 -5.54
N VAL A 146 -5.20 8.06 -5.33
CA VAL A 146 -5.53 7.44 -4.05
C VAL A 146 -4.33 6.65 -3.53
N SER A 147 -4.03 6.82 -2.25
CA SER A 147 -3.04 6.02 -1.54
C SER A 147 -3.60 5.60 -0.18
N SER A 148 -3.36 4.37 0.23
CA SER A 148 -3.67 3.94 1.59
C SER A 148 -2.73 4.64 2.59
N CYS A 149 -3.25 4.89 3.79
CA CYS A 149 -2.44 5.32 4.92
C CYS A 149 -1.79 4.10 5.58
N ILE A 150 -0.80 4.29 6.46
CA ILE A 150 -0.08 3.20 7.11
C ILE A 150 -0.23 3.27 8.63
N THR A 151 -0.17 2.14 9.33
CA THR A 151 -0.33 2.10 10.80
C THR A 151 0.99 2.21 11.57
N GLN A 152 2.11 2.35 10.87
CA GLN A 152 3.46 2.33 11.46
C GLN A 152 4.38 3.33 10.76
N THR A 153 5.24 3.99 11.53
CA THR A 153 6.35 4.80 11.02
C THR A 153 7.59 3.93 10.78
N SER A 154 8.52 4.40 9.95
CA SER A 154 9.78 3.70 9.66
C SER A 154 10.98 4.64 9.74
N SER A 155 12.16 4.07 9.97
CA SER A 155 13.45 4.74 9.82
C SER A 155 14.02 4.65 8.40
N SER A 156 13.39 3.90 7.50
CA SER A 156 13.81 3.78 6.10
C SER A 156 12.62 3.82 5.17
N TRP A 157 12.77 4.52 4.04
CA TRP A 157 11.77 4.61 2.98
C TRP A 157 12.44 4.65 1.62
N TYR A 158 11.84 3.96 0.64
CA TYR A 158 12.40 3.81 -0.69
C TYR A 158 11.35 3.99 -1.79
N PHE A 159 11.81 4.50 -2.92
CA PHE A 159 11.06 4.59 -4.17
C PHE A 159 11.98 4.24 -5.34
N ALA A 160 11.44 3.59 -6.37
CA ALA A 160 12.18 3.15 -7.54
C ALA A 160 12.01 4.08 -8.75
N ASP A 161 10.81 4.65 -8.96
CA ASP A 161 10.47 5.46 -10.13
C ASP A 161 10.21 6.92 -9.76
N GLY A 162 11.10 7.81 -10.22
CA GLY A 162 10.93 9.26 -10.16
C GLY A 162 11.27 9.88 -11.52
N PHE A 163 10.65 11.01 -11.85
CA PHE A 163 10.64 11.56 -13.21
C PHE A 163 10.56 13.08 -13.18
N THR A 164 11.52 13.76 -13.80
CA THR A 164 11.60 15.24 -13.83
C THR A 164 11.77 15.83 -15.23
N ILE A 165 11.58 15.02 -16.29
CA ILE A 165 11.59 15.46 -17.69
C ILE A 165 10.43 16.40 -17.99
N ASP A 166 10.68 17.35 -18.92
CA ASP A 166 9.68 18.29 -19.46
C ASP A 166 8.99 19.12 -18.38
N GLY A 167 9.72 19.45 -17.31
CA GLY A 167 9.19 20.23 -16.19
C GLY A 167 8.26 19.46 -15.26
N SER A 168 8.19 18.12 -15.38
CA SER A 168 7.50 17.25 -14.42
C SER A 168 8.03 17.48 -13.00
N THR A 169 7.13 17.52 -12.01
CA THR A 169 7.50 17.70 -10.61
C THR A 169 7.65 16.35 -9.92
N ASP A 170 8.62 16.25 -9.01
CA ASP A 170 8.81 15.13 -8.08
C ASP A 170 9.08 15.69 -6.69
N GLN A 171 8.19 15.37 -5.76
CA GLN A 171 8.17 15.89 -4.40
C GLN A 171 8.16 14.73 -3.40
N ILE A 172 9.20 14.65 -2.58
CA ILE A 172 9.29 13.72 -1.45
C ILE A 172 8.72 14.40 -0.21
N ILE A 173 7.68 13.81 0.36
CA ILE A 173 6.92 14.35 1.49
C ILE A 173 7.34 13.59 2.74
N LEU A 174 8.02 14.27 3.65
CA LEU A 174 8.52 13.75 4.92
C LEU A 174 7.56 14.17 6.05
N THR A 175 6.78 13.23 6.57
CA THR A 175 5.81 13.48 7.65
C THR A 175 6.37 12.99 8.96
N ASN A 176 6.63 13.90 9.91
CA ASN A 176 7.01 13.55 11.26
C ASN A 176 5.80 13.63 12.21
N PRO A 177 5.19 12.49 12.58
CA PRO A 177 4.05 12.47 13.48
C PRO A 177 4.44 12.52 14.96
N SER A 178 5.74 12.55 15.29
CA SER A 178 6.21 12.48 16.67
C SER A 178 6.40 13.86 17.31
N ALA A 179 6.47 13.87 18.64
CA ALA A 179 6.72 15.07 19.44
C ALA A 179 8.20 15.51 19.43
N ASP A 180 9.10 14.71 18.88
CA ASP A 180 10.53 14.99 18.75
C ASP A 180 10.91 15.27 17.29
N SER A 181 12.00 16.01 17.06
CA SER A 181 12.54 16.18 15.71
C SER A 181 13.15 14.87 15.20
N VAL A 182 12.87 14.54 13.94
CA VAL A 182 13.51 13.43 13.22
C VAL A 182 14.70 13.97 12.43
N SER A 183 15.82 13.25 12.40
CA SER A 183 16.97 13.57 11.56
C SER A 183 17.06 12.57 10.41
N VAL A 184 17.16 13.06 9.18
CA VAL A 184 17.09 12.25 7.96
C VAL A 184 18.30 12.47 7.05
N ASN A 185 18.62 11.42 6.31
CA ASN A 185 19.58 11.37 5.21
C ASN A 185 18.82 11.02 3.93
N LEU A 186 18.97 11.80 2.86
CA LEU A 186 18.41 11.47 1.55
C LEU A 186 19.53 11.13 0.56
N ALA A 187 19.30 10.09 -0.24
CA ALA A 187 20.12 9.74 -1.38
C ALA A 187 19.26 9.55 -2.63
N PHE A 188 19.77 10.00 -3.77
CA PHE A 188 19.12 9.90 -5.07
C PHE A 188 19.97 9.04 -6.00
N PHE A 189 19.33 8.16 -6.75
CA PHE A 189 19.98 7.20 -7.63
C PHE A 189 19.46 7.43 -9.05
N THR A 190 20.37 7.81 -9.94
CA THR A 190 20.08 8.18 -11.33
C THR A 190 20.93 7.36 -12.28
N ALA A 191 20.70 7.49 -13.58
CA ALA A 191 21.59 6.94 -14.60
C ALA A 191 23.04 7.46 -14.49
N ALA A 192 23.24 8.66 -13.91
CA ALA A 192 24.57 9.22 -13.65
C ALA A 192 25.21 8.72 -12.33
N GLY A 193 24.51 7.87 -11.57
CA GLY A 193 24.95 7.32 -10.29
C GLY A 193 24.27 7.95 -9.07
N LYS A 194 24.77 7.55 -7.89
CA LYS A 194 24.28 7.99 -6.58
C LYS A 194 24.68 9.44 -6.28
N ARG A 195 23.74 10.23 -5.76
CA ARG A 195 23.96 11.58 -5.24
C ARG A 195 23.46 11.69 -3.80
N GLU A 196 24.27 12.28 -2.94
CA GLU A 196 23.96 12.55 -1.53
C GLU A 196 24.16 14.04 -1.24
N PRO A 197 23.19 14.91 -1.56
CA PRO A 197 23.32 16.33 -1.34
C PRO A 197 23.55 16.61 0.15
N SER A 198 24.56 17.43 0.47
CA SER A 198 24.94 17.75 1.86
C SER A 198 23.83 18.43 2.64
N ALA A 199 22.93 19.15 1.94
CA ALA A 199 21.75 19.79 2.54
C ALA A 199 20.78 18.77 3.18
N PHE A 200 20.83 17.51 2.74
CA PHE A 200 19.97 16.45 3.23
C PHE A 200 20.69 15.41 4.07
N GLN A 201 21.89 15.69 4.58
CA GLN A 201 22.61 14.78 5.48
C GLN A 201 22.48 15.29 6.92
N GLY A 202 21.76 14.54 7.76
CA GLY A 202 21.41 14.93 9.12
C GLY A 202 20.31 16.00 9.18
N ASP A 203 19.58 16.18 8.08
CA ASP A 203 18.58 17.23 7.95
C ASP A 203 17.40 17.00 8.91
N SER A 204 16.87 18.07 9.50
CA SER A 204 15.86 17.97 10.54
C SER A 204 14.45 18.11 9.96
N VAL A 205 13.55 17.24 10.42
CA VAL A 205 12.10 17.33 10.26
C VAL A 205 11.50 17.64 11.64
N PRO A 206 10.95 18.85 11.86
CA PRO A 206 10.42 19.26 13.17
C PRO A 206 9.30 18.36 13.68
N PRO A 207 9.00 18.37 15.00
CA PRO A 207 7.84 17.68 15.57
C PRO A 207 6.53 18.06 14.88
N HIS A 208 5.62 17.10 14.75
CA HIS A 208 4.26 17.32 14.22
C HIS A 208 4.23 18.19 12.97
N SER A 209 5.07 17.89 11.98
CA SER A 209 5.23 18.72 10.79
C SER A 209 5.42 17.90 9.53
N VAL A 210 5.23 18.56 8.39
CA VAL A 210 5.55 18.03 7.07
C VAL A 210 6.70 18.83 6.47
N LYS A 211 7.67 18.14 5.89
CA LYS A 211 8.74 18.73 5.09
C LYS A 211 8.71 18.19 3.68
N VAL A 212 8.76 19.08 2.70
CA VAL A 212 8.67 18.72 1.27
C VAL A 212 10.02 18.96 0.62
N VAL A 213 10.54 17.95 -0.07
CA VAL A 213 11.78 18.01 -0.83
C VAL A 213 11.45 17.91 -2.31
N SER A 214 11.65 19.02 -3.05
CA SER A 214 11.54 19.04 -4.51
C SER A 214 12.80 18.43 -5.13
N VAL A 215 12.67 17.33 -5.86
CA VAL A 215 13.80 16.63 -6.47
C VAL A 215 14.44 17.49 -7.56
N ALA A 216 13.62 18.08 -8.44
CA ALA A 216 14.07 18.93 -9.53
C ALA A 216 14.80 20.20 -9.05
N ASP A 217 14.31 20.86 -8.00
CA ASP A 217 14.94 22.08 -7.47
C ASP A 217 16.27 21.80 -6.76
N ASN A 218 16.53 20.54 -6.42
CA ASN A 218 17.80 20.08 -5.84
C ASN A 218 18.78 19.53 -6.89
N GLY A 219 18.63 19.93 -8.15
CA GLY A 219 19.62 19.70 -9.21
C GLY A 219 19.46 18.39 -9.98
N LEU A 220 18.31 17.73 -9.85
CA LEU A 220 17.93 16.52 -10.57
C LEU A 220 16.81 16.83 -11.59
N LYS A 221 17.14 17.70 -12.54
CA LYS A 221 16.25 18.11 -13.63
C LYS A 221 16.47 17.21 -14.84
N ASP A 222 15.41 17.00 -15.62
CA ASP A 222 15.45 16.22 -16.86
C ASP A 222 15.90 14.76 -16.67
N GLU A 223 15.63 14.18 -15.50
CA GLU A 223 15.92 12.79 -15.20
C GLU A 223 14.70 11.92 -15.57
N SER A 224 14.92 10.86 -16.36
CA SER A 224 13.87 9.93 -16.76
C SER A 224 13.53 8.92 -15.67
N ILE A 225 14.46 8.63 -14.77
CA ILE A 225 14.35 7.61 -13.72
C ILE A 225 15.14 8.08 -12.50
N ILE A 226 14.51 8.10 -11.32
CA ILE A 226 15.12 8.47 -10.04
C ILE A 226 14.67 7.53 -8.91
N GLY A 227 15.60 6.68 -8.46
CA GLY A 227 15.47 5.97 -7.19
C GLY A 227 15.74 6.92 -6.02
N VAL A 228 14.97 6.79 -4.94
CA VAL A 228 15.13 7.61 -3.73
C VAL A 228 15.23 6.71 -2.51
N GLN A 229 16.21 7.02 -1.66
CA GLN A 229 16.34 6.45 -0.32
C GLN A 229 16.25 7.57 0.71
N VAL A 230 15.41 7.38 1.72
CA VAL A 230 15.32 8.23 2.90
C VAL A 230 15.63 7.39 4.13
N ILE A 231 16.69 7.74 4.88
CA ILE A 231 17.08 7.07 6.12
C ILE A 231 16.99 8.05 7.28
N ALA A 232 16.15 7.76 8.28
CA ALA A 232 16.16 8.47 9.54
C ALA A 232 17.34 7.97 10.40
N SER A 233 18.33 8.83 10.63
CA SER A 233 19.43 8.56 11.54
C SER A 233 19.00 8.67 13.02
N ARG A 234 17.92 9.41 13.29
CA ARG A 234 17.26 9.50 14.59
C ARG A 234 15.75 9.69 14.41
N GLY A 235 14.96 8.86 15.11
CA GLY A 235 13.50 8.89 15.06
C GLY A 235 12.93 8.07 13.92
N GLN A 236 11.61 8.16 13.71
CA GLN A 236 10.88 7.48 12.64
C GLN A 236 9.84 8.43 12.07
N LEU A 237 9.55 8.26 10.77
CA LEU A 237 8.65 9.14 10.02
C LEU A 237 7.84 8.32 9.01
N VAL A 238 6.93 8.98 8.28
CA VAL A 238 6.27 8.41 7.10
C VAL A 238 6.64 9.23 5.87
N VAL A 239 6.89 8.55 4.75
CA VAL A 239 7.31 9.22 3.51
C VAL A 239 6.41 8.82 2.35
N ALA A 240 5.96 9.83 1.59
CA ALA A 240 5.30 9.64 0.29
C ALA A 240 6.02 10.41 -0.81
N ARG A 241 5.67 10.08 -2.04
CA ARG A 241 6.05 10.78 -3.26
C ARG A 241 4.81 11.30 -3.95
N ALA A 242 4.81 12.59 -4.28
CA ALA A 242 3.83 13.22 -5.16
C ALA A 242 4.53 13.61 -6.47
N GLN A 243 3.94 13.24 -7.60
CA GLN A 243 4.46 13.58 -8.92
C GLN A 243 3.37 14.12 -9.82
N HIS A 244 3.67 15.24 -10.49
CA HIS A 244 2.90 15.74 -11.63
C HIS A 244 3.72 15.56 -12.89
N TYR A 245 3.24 14.71 -13.80
CA TYR A 245 3.83 14.50 -15.12
C TYR A 245 3.23 15.49 -16.12
N PHE A 246 4.09 16.32 -16.71
CA PHE A 246 3.70 17.31 -17.72
C PHE A 246 4.03 16.87 -19.16
N GLY A 247 4.98 15.95 -19.34
CA GLY A 247 5.53 15.59 -20.66
C GLY A 247 6.41 14.34 -20.63
N GLY A 248 7.26 14.19 -21.65
CA GLY A 248 8.17 13.05 -21.78
C GLY A 248 7.45 11.70 -21.86
N HIS A 249 6.31 11.67 -22.55
CA HIS A 249 5.41 10.52 -22.65
C HIS A 249 4.78 10.06 -21.32
N ARG A 250 4.81 10.89 -20.27
CA ARG A 250 4.02 10.69 -19.05
C ARG A 250 3.09 11.89 -18.84
N LEU A 251 1.85 11.64 -18.43
CA LEU A 251 0.88 12.70 -18.16
C LEU A 251 -0.05 12.32 -17.01
N GLY A 252 -0.15 13.21 -16.02
CA GLY A 252 -1.09 13.06 -14.91
C GLY A 252 -0.48 13.32 -13.56
N TYR A 253 -1.11 12.77 -12.53
CA TYR A 253 -0.67 12.92 -11.14
C TYR A 253 -0.64 11.56 -10.46
N SER A 254 0.38 11.33 -9.63
CA SER A 254 0.48 10.15 -8.78
C SER A 254 0.85 10.52 -7.36
N LEU A 255 0.32 9.75 -6.42
CA LEU A 255 0.65 9.84 -5.00
C LEU A 255 0.93 8.43 -4.48
N THR A 256 2.14 8.20 -4.01
CA THR A 256 2.61 6.86 -3.64
C THR A 256 3.23 6.88 -2.24
N LEU A 257 2.80 5.98 -1.36
CA LEU A 257 3.48 5.70 -0.10
C LEU A 257 4.81 4.95 -0.37
N GLY A 258 5.89 5.34 0.30
CA GLY A 258 7.19 4.69 0.15
C GLY A 258 7.20 3.23 0.61
N ALA A 259 8.18 2.46 0.14
CA ALA A 259 8.44 1.13 0.68
C ALA A 259 9.31 1.25 1.94
N PRO A 260 8.95 0.63 3.07
CA PRO A 260 9.75 0.75 4.28
C PRO A 260 11.05 -0.09 4.24
N ALA A 261 11.11 -1.11 3.38
CA ALA A 261 12.24 -2.01 3.23
C ALA A 261 12.31 -2.62 1.80
N PRO A 262 13.49 -3.06 1.34
CA PRO A 262 13.65 -3.92 0.18
C PRO A 262 12.90 -5.25 0.34
N SER A 263 12.54 -5.87 -0.77
CA SER A 263 11.78 -7.12 -0.82
C SER A 263 12.56 -8.21 -1.57
N GLU A 264 12.33 -9.47 -1.19
CA GLU A 264 12.83 -10.64 -1.91
C GLU A 264 11.93 -10.92 -3.13
N GLN A 265 10.62 -10.80 -2.93
CA GLN A 265 9.61 -11.05 -3.94
C GLN A 265 8.59 -9.91 -4.00
N VAL A 266 8.30 -9.46 -5.23
CA VAL A 266 7.42 -8.33 -5.49
C VAL A 266 6.39 -8.69 -6.56
N TRP A 267 5.13 -8.40 -6.30
CA TRP A 267 3.98 -8.78 -7.12
C TRP A 267 3.21 -7.56 -7.63
N PHE A 268 2.59 -7.74 -8.80
CA PHE A 268 1.71 -6.80 -9.46
C PHE A 268 0.50 -7.55 -10.01
N ALA A 269 -0.72 -7.16 -9.60
CA ALA A 269 -1.94 -7.81 -10.09
C ALA A 269 -2.30 -7.34 -11.49
N ASP A 270 -1.98 -6.07 -11.79
CA ASP A 270 -2.20 -5.45 -13.08
C ASP A 270 -0.94 -5.41 -13.95
N GLY A 271 -1.19 -5.36 -15.25
CA GLY A 271 -0.24 -5.22 -16.33
C GLY A 271 -1.03 -5.27 -17.63
N GLU A 272 -0.62 -4.54 -18.65
CA GLU A 272 -1.37 -4.48 -19.90
C GLU A 272 -0.48 -4.18 -21.09
N LYS A 273 -0.45 -5.12 -22.02
CA LYS A 273 0.18 -4.92 -23.32
C LYS A 273 -0.89 -4.61 -24.35
N GLY A 274 -0.70 -3.56 -25.13
CA GLY A 274 -1.62 -3.20 -26.21
C GLY A 274 -1.19 -1.96 -26.96
N VAL A 275 -1.97 -1.61 -27.99
CA VAL A 275 -1.67 -0.46 -28.86
C VAL A 275 -1.66 0.83 -28.06
N GLY A 276 -0.54 1.56 -28.14
CA GLY A 276 -0.37 2.86 -27.48
C GLY A 276 -0.19 2.79 -25.96
N ILE A 277 -0.10 1.58 -25.39
CA ILE A 277 0.19 1.36 -23.96
C ILE A 277 1.70 1.16 -23.79
N SER A 278 2.28 1.91 -22.86
CA SER A 278 3.65 1.73 -22.39
C SER A 278 3.62 1.20 -20.96
N GLU A 279 4.34 0.12 -20.69
CA GLU A 279 4.43 -0.50 -19.37
C GLU A 279 5.89 -0.76 -19.03
N GLN A 280 6.30 -0.22 -17.88
CA GLN A 280 7.64 -0.28 -17.34
C GLN A 280 7.60 -0.80 -15.91
N TYR A 281 8.56 -1.64 -15.56
CA TYR A 281 8.89 -1.95 -14.17
C TYR A 281 10.25 -1.34 -13.86
N VAL A 282 10.30 -0.48 -12.85
CA VAL A 282 11.52 0.19 -12.42
C VAL A 282 12.02 -0.52 -11.17
N LEU A 283 13.17 -1.18 -11.29
CA LEU A 283 13.81 -1.96 -10.24
C LEU A 283 14.93 -1.13 -9.62
N PHE A 284 14.88 -0.93 -8.31
CA PHE A 284 15.90 -0.21 -7.56
C PHE A 284 16.51 -1.14 -6.51
N ASN A 285 17.83 -1.31 -6.55
CA ASN A 285 18.60 -1.97 -5.49
C ASN A 285 19.23 -0.92 -4.57
N PRO A 286 18.60 -0.56 -3.44
CA PRO A 286 19.17 0.39 -2.49
C PRO A 286 20.31 -0.19 -1.63
N THR A 287 20.64 -1.47 -1.78
CA THR A 287 21.64 -2.14 -0.96
C THR A 287 23.05 -1.94 -1.51
N ASP A 288 24.05 -2.37 -0.75
CA ASP A 288 25.47 -2.32 -1.09
C ASP A 288 25.97 -3.60 -1.79
N ILE A 289 25.05 -4.50 -2.17
CA ILE A 289 25.38 -5.80 -2.76
C ILE A 289 24.57 -5.97 -4.05
N ASP A 290 25.27 -6.33 -5.12
CA ASP A 290 24.67 -6.65 -6.42
C ASP A 290 23.66 -7.79 -6.29
N THR A 291 22.59 -7.74 -7.08
CA THR A 291 21.56 -8.78 -7.09
C THR A 291 21.06 -9.05 -8.50
N SER A 292 20.58 -10.26 -8.74
CA SER A 292 19.86 -10.64 -9.94
C SER A 292 18.39 -10.90 -9.64
N VAL A 293 17.49 -10.41 -10.49
CA VAL A 293 16.03 -10.49 -10.31
C VAL A 293 15.40 -11.30 -11.44
N GLY A 294 14.83 -12.44 -11.10
CA GLY A 294 14.04 -13.26 -12.01
C GLY A 294 12.64 -12.66 -12.20
N VAL A 295 12.09 -12.80 -13.40
CA VAL A 295 10.76 -12.31 -13.77
C VAL A 295 9.89 -13.47 -14.21
N THR A 296 8.68 -13.55 -13.68
CA THR A 296 7.67 -14.51 -14.12
C THR A 296 6.42 -13.76 -14.56
N VAL A 297 6.04 -13.97 -15.82
CA VAL A 297 4.78 -13.48 -16.39
C VAL A 297 3.66 -14.43 -16.01
N LEU A 298 2.58 -13.88 -15.47
CA LEU A 298 1.43 -14.61 -14.93
C LEU A 298 0.14 -14.05 -15.56
N GLY A 299 -1.00 -14.73 -15.36
CA GLY A 299 -2.28 -14.26 -15.88
C GLY A 299 -2.44 -14.35 -17.41
N VAL A 300 -1.48 -14.93 -18.11
CA VAL A 300 -1.57 -15.20 -19.56
C VAL A 300 -2.15 -16.59 -19.80
N GLY A 301 -2.97 -16.74 -20.85
CA GLY A 301 -3.60 -18.03 -21.15
C GLY A 301 -2.58 -19.15 -21.41
N ALA A 302 -2.94 -20.40 -21.11
CA ALA A 302 -2.04 -21.57 -21.22
C ALA A 302 -1.48 -21.82 -22.64
N ALA A 303 -2.07 -21.24 -23.68
CA ALA A 303 -1.58 -21.28 -25.05
C ALA A 303 -0.51 -20.21 -25.35
N SER A 304 -0.18 -19.33 -24.38
CA SER A 304 0.84 -18.30 -24.52
C SER A 304 2.21 -18.93 -24.73
N THR A 305 2.99 -18.34 -25.64
CA THR A 305 4.39 -18.71 -25.88
C THR A 305 5.35 -17.81 -25.11
N VAL A 306 4.86 -17.08 -24.10
CA VAL A 306 5.71 -16.20 -23.29
C VAL A 306 6.79 -17.02 -22.59
N THR A 307 8.01 -16.50 -22.64
CA THR A 307 9.14 -17.06 -21.91
C THR A 307 9.57 -16.07 -20.85
N SER A 308 9.84 -16.57 -19.63
CA SER A 308 10.52 -15.74 -18.63
C SER A 308 11.82 -15.20 -19.23
N PRO A 309 12.06 -13.88 -19.14
CA PRO A 309 13.32 -13.31 -19.56
C PRO A 309 14.46 -13.82 -18.67
N ASP A 310 15.69 -13.67 -19.14
CA ASP A 310 16.86 -13.91 -18.30
C ASP A 310 16.81 -13.02 -17.04
N PRO A 311 17.33 -13.50 -15.89
CA PRO A 311 17.40 -12.70 -14.68
C PRO A 311 18.10 -11.35 -14.91
N ILE A 312 17.49 -10.29 -14.41
CA ILE A 312 17.93 -8.91 -14.58
C ILE A 312 18.98 -8.62 -13.51
N ALA A 313 20.21 -8.33 -13.91
CA ALA A 313 21.22 -7.81 -13.00
C ALA A 313 20.85 -6.38 -12.57
N VAL A 314 20.87 -6.13 -11.26
CA VAL A 314 20.65 -4.82 -10.64
C VAL A 314 21.79 -4.60 -9.64
N ALA A 315 22.81 -3.86 -10.06
CA ALA A 315 23.98 -3.63 -9.21
C ALA A 315 23.62 -2.84 -7.94
N ALA A 316 24.51 -2.87 -6.95
CA ALA A 316 24.37 -2.10 -5.72
C ALA A 316 24.18 -0.61 -6.01
N GLY A 317 23.09 -0.02 -5.51
CA GLY A 317 22.76 1.38 -5.75
C GLY A 317 22.36 1.69 -7.20
N GLU A 318 21.91 0.71 -7.98
CA GLU A 318 21.47 0.91 -9.35
C GLU A 318 19.93 0.94 -9.47
N VAL A 319 19.45 1.69 -10.46
CA VAL A 319 18.06 1.64 -10.92
C VAL A 319 18.03 1.15 -12.36
N VAL A 320 17.26 0.10 -12.62
CA VAL A 320 17.14 -0.58 -13.92
C VAL A 320 15.68 -0.60 -14.35
N VAL A 321 15.40 -0.44 -15.63
CA VAL A 321 14.05 -0.50 -16.19
C VAL A 321 13.86 -1.73 -17.05
N LEU A 322 12.81 -2.50 -16.77
CA LEU A 322 12.27 -3.51 -17.65
C LEU A 322 11.06 -2.95 -18.40
N GLU A 323 11.17 -2.85 -19.71
CA GLU A 323 10.04 -2.60 -20.60
C GLU A 323 9.25 -3.89 -20.81
N ALA A 324 7.95 -3.93 -20.49
CA ALA A 324 7.14 -5.13 -20.71
C ALA A 324 7.08 -5.52 -22.20
N SER A 325 7.16 -4.53 -23.10
CA SER A 325 7.23 -4.75 -24.54
C SER A 325 8.48 -5.53 -25.00
N ALA A 326 9.55 -5.53 -24.19
CA ALA A 326 10.78 -6.29 -24.46
C ALA A 326 10.67 -7.77 -24.07
N ILE A 327 9.61 -8.19 -23.37
CA ILE A 327 9.43 -9.58 -22.95
C ILE A 327 9.01 -10.45 -24.16
N PRO A 328 9.83 -11.44 -24.55
CA PRO A 328 9.56 -12.26 -25.72
C PRO A 328 8.26 -13.05 -25.57
N GLY A 329 7.39 -12.97 -26.59
CA GLY A 329 6.15 -13.74 -26.63
C GLY A 329 5.05 -13.25 -25.68
N LEU A 330 5.22 -12.13 -24.97
CA LEU A 330 4.16 -11.53 -24.15
C LEU A 330 2.97 -11.16 -25.08
N PRO A 331 1.77 -11.76 -24.90
CA PRO A 331 0.61 -11.44 -25.74
C PRO A 331 0.00 -10.08 -25.38
N ASP A 332 -0.77 -9.52 -26.31
CA ASP A 332 -1.63 -8.36 -26.00
C ASP A 332 -2.72 -8.77 -24.99
N GLY A 333 -3.10 -7.83 -24.12
CA GLY A 333 -4.06 -8.02 -23.05
C GLY A 333 -3.48 -7.86 -21.66
N ARG A 334 -4.33 -8.16 -20.66
CA ARG A 334 -3.97 -8.09 -19.24
C ARG A 334 -3.06 -9.23 -18.85
N HIS A 335 -2.15 -8.95 -17.93
CA HIS A 335 -1.27 -9.94 -17.32
C HIS A 335 -0.90 -9.50 -15.89
N SER A 336 -0.27 -10.42 -15.16
CA SER A 336 0.29 -10.21 -13.83
C SER A 336 1.79 -10.46 -13.90
N MET A 337 2.56 -9.89 -12.97
CA MET A 337 4.01 -10.09 -12.89
C MET A 337 4.42 -10.36 -11.46
N VAL A 338 5.36 -11.30 -11.30
CA VAL A 338 6.14 -11.45 -10.07
C VAL A 338 7.63 -11.36 -10.38
N PHE A 339 8.33 -10.65 -9.51
CA PHE A 339 9.77 -10.48 -9.50
C PHE A 339 10.32 -11.16 -8.26
N SER A 340 11.43 -11.88 -8.37
CA SER A 340 12.08 -12.52 -7.21
C SER A 340 13.59 -12.42 -7.31
N THR A 341 14.26 -12.09 -6.21
CA THR A 341 15.72 -12.14 -6.15
C THR A 341 16.19 -13.59 -6.31
N VAL A 342 17.15 -13.79 -7.21
CA VAL A 342 17.65 -15.13 -7.58
C VAL A 342 18.88 -15.49 -6.73
N ASP A 343 19.66 -14.48 -6.37
CA ASP A 343 20.89 -14.65 -5.60
C ASP A 343 20.58 -14.58 -4.10
N ASP A 344 20.80 -15.70 -3.41
CA ASP A 344 20.71 -15.86 -1.94
C ASP A 344 19.35 -15.56 -1.28
N SER A 345 18.27 -15.38 -2.04
CA SER A 345 16.92 -15.12 -1.50
C SER A 345 16.87 -13.94 -0.51
N ARG A 346 17.79 -12.98 -0.64
CA ARG A 346 17.84 -11.80 0.23
C ARG A 346 16.87 -10.73 -0.26
N PRO A 347 16.19 -10.01 0.64
CA PRO A 347 15.49 -8.79 0.26
C PRO A 347 16.49 -7.74 -0.26
N ALA A 348 16.37 -7.38 -1.54
CA ALA A 348 17.33 -6.50 -2.18
C ALA A 348 16.72 -5.43 -3.08
N VAL A 349 15.45 -5.56 -3.47
CA VAL A 349 14.87 -4.68 -4.49
C VAL A 349 13.59 -3.99 -4.05
N ILE A 350 13.40 -2.81 -4.61
CA ILE A 350 12.19 -2.01 -4.60
C ILE A 350 11.72 -1.94 -6.05
N ILE A 351 10.45 -2.21 -6.31
CA ILE A 351 9.93 -2.17 -7.69
C ILE A 351 8.65 -1.34 -7.72
N GLU A 352 8.61 -0.39 -8.64
CA GLU A 352 7.41 0.37 -8.99
C GLU A 352 7.06 0.09 -10.46
N ARG A 353 5.77 -0.11 -10.73
CA ARG A 353 5.25 -0.29 -12.09
C ARG A 353 4.67 1.02 -12.58
N VAL A 354 5.12 1.44 -13.75
CA VAL A 354 4.59 2.61 -14.46
C VAL A 354 3.81 2.11 -15.67
N ILE A 355 2.54 2.50 -15.77
CA ILE A 355 1.75 2.27 -16.98
C ILE A 355 1.23 3.59 -17.51
N THR A 356 1.54 3.88 -18.77
CA THR A 356 0.96 4.98 -19.53
C THR A 356 0.01 4.43 -20.60
N ARG A 357 -1.26 4.84 -20.55
CA ARG A 357 -2.31 4.38 -21.45
C ARG A 357 -2.93 5.52 -22.26
N PRO A 358 -3.46 5.26 -23.45
CA PRO A 358 -4.37 6.18 -24.12
C PRO A 358 -5.57 6.49 -23.21
N ALA A 359 -5.94 7.77 -23.17
CA ALA A 359 -7.03 8.29 -22.37
C ALA A 359 -7.72 9.40 -23.18
N GLY A 360 -8.80 9.03 -23.89
CA GLY A 360 -9.44 9.93 -24.85
C GLY A 360 -8.47 10.35 -25.95
N THR A 361 -8.23 11.65 -26.11
CA THR A 361 -7.24 12.20 -27.04
C THR A 361 -5.87 12.45 -26.40
N LYS A 362 -5.68 12.07 -25.13
CA LYS A 362 -4.46 12.24 -24.36
C LYS A 362 -3.94 10.88 -23.90
N ILE A 363 -2.94 10.91 -23.02
CA ILE A 363 -2.46 9.74 -22.28
C ILE A 363 -2.67 9.96 -20.78
N SER A 364 -2.59 8.88 -20.02
CA SER A 364 -2.67 8.88 -18.56
C SER A 364 -1.61 7.94 -18.02
N THR A 365 -0.80 8.44 -17.10
CA THR A 365 0.23 7.67 -16.40
C THR A 365 -0.23 7.33 -14.99
N THR A 366 -0.04 6.07 -14.60
CA THR A 366 -0.22 5.60 -13.22
C THR A 366 1.05 4.90 -12.76
N VAL A 367 1.40 5.09 -11.49
CA VAL A 367 2.52 4.42 -10.84
C VAL A 367 1.99 3.65 -9.64
N VAL A 368 2.35 2.37 -9.53
CA VAL A 368 1.95 1.50 -8.42
C VAL A 368 3.21 0.86 -7.84
N MET A 369 3.37 0.97 -6.53
CA MET A 369 4.43 0.28 -5.80
C MET A 369 4.09 -1.20 -5.64
N GLY A 370 5.02 -2.10 -5.89
CA GLY A 370 4.76 -3.53 -5.83
C GLY A 370 4.42 -4.04 -4.42
N MET A 371 3.60 -5.09 -4.37
CA MET A 371 3.15 -5.76 -3.15
C MET A 371 4.03 -6.97 -2.82
N THR A 372 4.10 -7.38 -1.55
CA THR A 372 4.89 -8.57 -1.15
C THR A 372 4.00 -9.79 -0.93
N SER A 373 4.62 -10.98 -0.93
CA SER A 373 3.94 -12.28 -0.88
C SER A 373 3.02 -12.49 0.32
N GLU A 374 3.37 -11.91 1.47
CA GLU A 374 2.60 -12.00 2.71
C GLU A 374 1.21 -11.37 2.59
N TYR A 375 0.98 -10.49 1.61
CA TYR A 375 -0.32 -9.88 1.35
C TYR A 375 -1.18 -10.61 0.32
N ALA A 376 -0.71 -11.74 -0.23
CA ALA A 376 -1.55 -12.61 -1.03
C ALA A 376 -2.59 -13.29 -0.11
N VAL A 377 -3.76 -12.67 0.02
CA VAL A 377 -4.85 -13.09 0.93
C VAL A 377 -6.17 -13.24 0.19
N GLY A 378 -7.09 -14.03 0.74
CA GLY A 378 -8.38 -14.31 0.09
C GLY A 378 -9.41 -13.19 0.21
N ARG A 379 -9.11 -12.10 0.92
CA ARG A 379 -10.08 -11.04 1.21
C ARG A 379 -9.43 -9.67 1.26
N TRP A 380 -10.04 -8.73 0.56
CA TRP A 380 -9.53 -7.37 0.34
C TRP A 380 -10.66 -6.36 0.51
N TYR A 381 -10.35 -5.20 1.07
CA TYR A 381 -11.27 -4.09 1.20
C TYR A 381 -10.96 -2.99 0.19
N VAL A 382 -12.00 -2.32 -0.29
CA VAL A 382 -11.91 -1.12 -1.12
C VAL A 382 -12.62 0.03 -0.40
N PRO A 383 -11.92 0.76 0.51
CA PRO A 383 -12.50 1.88 1.26
C PRO A 383 -12.99 3.01 0.37
N ILE A 384 -12.13 3.46 -0.55
CA ILE A 384 -12.51 4.39 -1.62
C ILE A 384 -12.85 3.58 -2.86
N GLY A 385 -14.15 3.48 -3.15
CA GLY A 385 -14.72 2.84 -4.34
C GLY A 385 -15.04 3.84 -5.46
N VAL A 386 -16.03 3.50 -6.30
CA VAL A 386 -16.47 4.33 -7.44
C VAL A 386 -17.74 5.12 -7.09
N GLY A 387 -17.87 6.33 -7.61
CA GLY A 387 -19.09 7.15 -7.44
C GLY A 387 -20.14 6.95 -8.54
N SER A 388 -19.77 6.29 -9.64
CA SER A 388 -20.62 6.03 -10.80
C SER A 388 -20.11 4.79 -11.54
N ALA A 389 -20.75 4.42 -12.66
CA ALA A 389 -20.39 3.24 -13.43
C ALA A 389 -18.98 3.34 -14.00
N VAL A 390 -18.13 2.36 -13.68
CA VAL A 390 -16.74 2.28 -14.14
C VAL A 390 -16.44 0.86 -14.62
N ASP A 391 -15.97 0.75 -15.86
CA ASP A 391 -15.44 -0.48 -16.44
C ASP A 391 -14.04 -0.77 -15.92
N GLN A 392 -13.72 -2.07 -15.80
CA GLN A 392 -12.42 -2.58 -15.36
C GLN A 392 -11.88 -1.89 -14.09
N ALA A 393 -12.78 -1.55 -13.17
CA ALA A 393 -12.44 -0.78 -11.98
C ALA A 393 -11.59 -1.57 -10.98
N LEU A 394 -11.64 -2.91 -11.03
CA LEU A 394 -10.79 -3.80 -10.26
C LEU A 394 -10.03 -4.73 -11.20
N VAL A 395 -8.78 -5.01 -10.85
CA VAL A 395 -7.95 -6.05 -11.47
C VAL A 395 -7.63 -7.08 -10.39
N VAL A 396 -8.11 -8.30 -10.58
CA VAL A 396 -8.02 -9.38 -9.59
C VAL A 396 -7.19 -10.50 -10.17
N TYR A 397 -6.08 -10.80 -9.49
CA TYR A 397 -5.19 -11.91 -9.84
C TYR A 397 -5.33 -13.04 -8.82
N ASN A 398 -5.52 -14.27 -9.32
CA ASN A 398 -5.48 -15.49 -8.52
C ASN A 398 -4.04 -15.96 -8.39
N VAL A 399 -3.51 -15.92 -7.17
CA VAL A 399 -2.13 -16.32 -6.90
C VAL A 399 -1.98 -17.83 -6.95
N ASP A 400 -3.05 -18.57 -6.70
CA ASP A 400 -3.03 -20.02 -6.60
C ASP A 400 -3.27 -20.70 -7.96
N GLY A 401 -2.64 -21.86 -8.15
CA GLY A 401 -2.72 -22.66 -9.38
C GLY A 401 -4.01 -23.47 -9.52
N VAL A 402 -5.11 -23.02 -8.92
CA VAL A 402 -6.41 -23.70 -8.91
C VAL A 402 -7.51 -22.71 -9.27
N ASP A 403 -8.42 -23.12 -10.17
CA ASP A 403 -9.59 -22.32 -10.53
C ASP A 403 -10.43 -21.99 -9.30
N THR A 404 -10.96 -20.76 -9.26
CA THR A 404 -11.80 -20.29 -8.17
C THR A 404 -12.88 -19.34 -8.67
N THR A 405 -13.66 -18.79 -7.74
CA THR A 405 -14.54 -17.66 -7.97
C THR A 405 -14.16 -16.49 -7.09
N VAL A 406 -14.51 -15.28 -7.54
CA VAL A 406 -14.41 -14.05 -6.75
C VAL A 406 -15.80 -13.43 -6.62
N THR A 407 -16.10 -12.94 -5.41
CA THR A 407 -17.34 -12.23 -5.11
C THR A 407 -17.01 -10.82 -4.62
N VAL A 408 -17.74 -9.82 -5.15
CA VAL A 408 -17.72 -8.46 -4.64
C VAL A 408 -18.95 -8.23 -3.76
N LYS A 409 -18.71 -7.78 -2.53
CA LYS A 409 -19.75 -7.38 -1.58
C LYS A 409 -19.73 -5.87 -1.38
N ALA A 410 -20.90 -5.28 -1.20
CA ALA A 410 -21.04 -3.91 -0.72
C ALA A 410 -21.34 -3.91 0.78
N ILE A 411 -20.71 -3.02 1.53
CA ILE A 411 -21.02 -2.78 2.93
C ILE A 411 -22.03 -1.63 3.00
N GLY A 412 -23.17 -1.92 3.63
CA GLY A 412 -24.24 -0.95 3.87
C GLY A 412 -24.99 -1.25 5.16
N PRO A 413 -26.20 -0.70 5.37
CA PRO A 413 -26.93 -0.84 6.63
C PRO A 413 -27.16 -2.30 7.08
N GLY A 414 -27.30 -3.23 6.13
CA GLY A 414 -27.47 -4.67 6.37
C GLY A 414 -26.18 -5.42 6.73
N GLY A 415 -25.02 -4.78 6.66
CA GLY A 415 -23.71 -5.44 6.73
C GLY A 415 -23.15 -5.64 5.33
N GLU A 416 -22.34 -6.68 5.18
CA GLU A 416 -21.82 -7.07 3.88
C GLU A 416 -22.88 -7.85 3.11
N VAL A 417 -23.18 -7.38 1.90
CA VAL A 417 -24.15 -8.01 1.01
C VAL A 417 -23.48 -8.26 -0.32
N ALA A 418 -23.50 -9.52 -0.78
CA ALA A 418 -23.02 -9.87 -2.11
C ALA A 418 -23.81 -9.11 -3.17
N VAL A 419 -23.09 -8.50 -4.11
CA VAL A 419 -23.71 -7.79 -5.24
C VAL A 419 -24.07 -8.85 -6.26
N ALA A 420 -25.36 -8.98 -6.57
CA ALA A 420 -25.88 -10.09 -7.36
C ALA A 420 -25.20 -10.23 -8.75
N SER A 421 -24.85 -9.10 -9.38
CA SER A 421 -24.14 -9.06 -10.67
C SER A 421 -22.64 -9.39 -10.56
N LEU A 422 -22.07 -9.39 -9.35
CA LEU A 422 -20.65 -9.56 -9.06
C LEU A 422 -20.40 -10.73 -8.08
N THR A 423 -21.28 -11.73 -8.08
CA THR A 423 -21.18 -12.93 -7.25
C THR A 423 -20.66 -14.11 -8.08
N ASP A 424 -19.75 -14.90 -7.48
CA ASP A 424 -19.19 -16.10 -8.08
C ASP A 424 -18.60 -15.91 -9.49
N LEU A 425 -17.92 -14.77 -9.71
CA LEU A 425 -17.26 -14.49 -10.97
C LEU A 425 -16.10 -15.48 -11.17
N ALA A 426 -16.08 -16.17 -12.31
CA ALA A 426 -15.06 -17.17 -12.60
C ALA A 426 -13.67 -16.52 -12.65
N LEU A 427 -12.73 -17.11 -11.91
CA LEU A 427 -11.36 -16.66 -11.81
C LEU A 427 -10.42 -17.86 -12.02
N PRO A 428 -9.77 -17.99 -13.19
CA PRO A 428 -8.93 -19.14 -13.51
C PRO A 428 -7.71 -19.29 -12.59
N ALA A 429 -7.17 -20.50 -12.51
CA ALA A 429 -5.87 -20.83 -11.91
C ALA A 429 -4.77 -19.92 -12.48
N ALA A 430 -3.99 -19.26 -11.61
CA ALA A 430 -2.96 -18.29 -12.01
C ALA A 430 -3.46 -17.25 -13.04
N GLY A 431 -4.77 -16.96 -13.02
CA GLY A 431 -5.46 -16.09 -13.96
C GLY A 431 -5.66 -14.68 -13.42
N VAL A 432 -5.79 -13.71 -14.33
CA VAL A 432 -6.20 -12.34 -14.03
C VAL A 432 -7.53 -12.04 -14.71
N ILE A 433 -8.43 -11.36 -13.99
CA ILE A 433 -9.67 -10.81 -14.55
C ILE A 433 -9.80 -9.33 -14.20
N THR A 434 -10.56 -8.61 -15.02
CA THR A 434 -11.04 -7.26 -14.67
C THR A 434 -12.51 -7.34 -14.26
N ILE A 435 -12.90 -6.58 -13.25
CA ILE A 435 -14.29 -6.50 -12.78
C ILE A 435 -14.84 -5.09 -13.04
N ASP A 436 -15.97 -5.05 -13.72
CA ASP A 436 -16.73 -3.83 -13.95
C ASP A 436 -17.55 -3.47 -12.71
N LEU A 437 -17.42 -2.24 -12.22
CA LEU A 437 -18.22 -1.70 -11.13
C LEU A 437 -19.30 -0.79 -11.71
N THR A 438 -20.28 -1.40 -12.38
CA THR A 438 -21.39 -0.71 -13.06
C THR A 438 -22.74 -0.87 -12.36
N ASP A 439 -22.83 -1.78 -11.39
CA ASP A 439 -24.04 -2.00 -10.60
C ASP A 439 -24.26 -0.84 -9.62
N PRO A 440 -25.43 -0.15 -9.62
CA PRO A 440 -25.65 0.99 -8.73
C PRO A 440 -25.50 0.68 -7.23
N SER A 441 -25.59 -0.58 -6.82
CA SER A 441 -25.39 -0.98 -5.42
C SER A 441 -23.96 -0.81 -4.92
N VAL A 442 -22.96 -0.65 -5.80
CA VAL A 442 -21.55 -0.41 -5.39
C VAL A 442 -21.17 1.06 -5.31
N PHE A 443 -22.00 1.96 -5.82
CA PHE A 443 -21.64 3.38 -5.92
C PHE A 443 -21.57 4.04 -4.54
N GLY A 444 -20.43 4.65 -4.22
CA GLY A 444 -20.17 5.31 -2.95
C GLY A 444 -20.19 4.35 -1.75
N ARG A 445 -19.93 3.06 -1.96
CA ARG A 445 -19.88 2.05 -0.90
C ARG A 445 -18.46 1.60 -0.61
N LEU A 446 -18.22 1.26 0.65
CA LEU A 446 -17.10 0.39 1.04
C LEU A 446 -17.37 -1.00 0.45
N LEU A 447 -16.39 -1.55 -0.27
CA LEU A 447 -16.52 -2.88 -0.90
C LEU A 447 -15.57 -3.89 -0.24
N VAL A 448 -15.95 -5.16 -0.36
CA VAL A 448 -15.11 -6.32 -0.04
C VAL A 448 -15.00 -7.18 -1.29
N VAL A 449 -13.78 -7.55 -1.65
CA VAL A 449 -13.48 -8.52 -2.71
C VAL A 449 -12.99 -9.79 -2.00
N GLU A 450 -13.65 -10.91 -2.24
CA GLU A 450 -13.31 -12.16 -1.56
C GLU A 450 -13.32 -13.38 -2.48
N SER A 451 -12.46 -14.33 -2.15
CA SER A 451 -12.37 -15.66 -2.74
C SER A 451 -11.92 -16.67 -1.68
N ASN A 452 -12.05 -17.95 -1.98
CA ASN A 452 -11.48 -19.02 -1.17
C ASN A 452 -9.98 -19.29 -1.46
N GLN A 453 -9.42 -18.66 -2.50
CA GLN A 453 -7.98 -18.68 -2.82
C GLN A 453 -7.34 -17.34 -2.52
N ARG A 454 -6.01 -17.30 -2.49
CA ARG A 454 -5.25 -16.06 -2.30
C ARG A 454 -5.34 -15.19 -3.55
N LEU A 455 -5.68 -13.93 -3.32
CA LEU A 455 -5.82 -12.91 -4.35
C LEU A 455 -4.77 -11.82 -4.19
N LEU A 456 -4.51 -11.13 -5.30
CA LEU A 456 -3.98 -9.78 -5.32
C LEU A 456 -5.00 -8.88 -6.02
N VAL A 457 -5.31 -7.74 -5.41
CA VAL A 457 -6.38 -6.85 -5.90
C VAL A 457 -5.86 -5.42 -6.05
N GLU A 458 -5.76 -4.99 -7.30
CA GLU A 458 -5.56 -3.58 -7.64
C GLU A 458 -6.88 -2.95 -8.07
N ARG A 459 -7.03 -1.65 -7.83
CA ARG A 459 -8.16 -0.85 -8.31
C ARG A 459 -7.69 0.23 -9.26
N LEU A 460 -8.52 0.51 -10.26
CA LEU A 460 -8.33 1.52 -11.28
C LEU A 460 -9.47 2.55 -11.14
N LEU A 461 -9.22 3.64 -10.41
CA LEU A 461 -10.23 4.65 -10.11
C LEU A 461 -10.25 5.75 -11.18
N PRO A 462 -11.41 6.38 -11.45
CA PRO A 462 -11.48 7.59 -12.27
C PRO A 462 -10.57 8.70 -11.72
N ARG A 463 -10.05 9.53 -12.62
CA ARG A 463 -9.15 10.64 -12.28
C ARG A 463 -9.86 11.94 -11.90
N GLY A 464 -11.16 11.89 -11.63
CA GLY A 464 -11.97 13.08 -11.37
C GLY A 464 -12.03 14.05 -12.55
N HIS A 465 -12.67 15.21 -12.35
CA HIS A 465 -12.69 16.36 -13.27
C HIS A 465 -13.00 16.03 -14.74
N ASP A 466 -13.85 15.03 -15.00
CA ASP A 466 -14.17 14.50 -16.33
C ASP A 466 -12.94 14.03 -17.15
N PHE A 467 -11.80 13.80 -16.50
CA PHE A 467 -10.62 13.25 -17.14
C PHE A 467 -10.85 11.79 -17.54
N SER A 468 -10.51 11.48 -18.77
CA SER A 468 -10.37 10.11 -19.24
C SER A 468 -9.15 9.42 -18.60
N GLY A 469 -9.19 8.08 -18.55
CA GLY A 469 -8.14 7.26 -17.96
C GLY A 469 -8.43 6.87 -16.51
N ARG A 470 -7.45 6.22 -15.87
CA ARG A 470 -7.56 5.66 -14.52
C ARG A 470 -6.29 5.91 -13.72
N SER A 471 -6.45 6.09 -12.40
CA SER A 471 -5.36 6.04 -11.42
C SER A 471 -5.39 4.68 -10.71
N GLY A 472 -4.27 3.98 -10.74
CA GLY A 472 -4.08 2.69 -10.08
C GLY A 472 -3.68 2.85 -8.62
N SER A 473 -4.15 1.92 -7.78
CA SER A 473 -3.67 1.72 -6.40
C SER A 473 -4.06 0.32 -5.93
N TRP A 474 -3.43 -0.14 -4.85
CA TRP A 474 -3.86 -1.38 -4.20
C TRP A 474 -5.18 -1.18 -3.47
N ALA A 475 -6.02 -2.22 -3.46
CA ALA A 475 -7.00 -2.42 -2.40
C ALA A 475 -6.27 -2.75 -1.08
N LEU A 476 -6.97 -2.73 0.06
CA LEU A 476 -6.38 -3.07 1.35
C LEU A 476 -6.54 -4.56 1.64
N PRO A 477 -5.46 -5.34 1.78
CA PRO A 477 -5.55 -6.76 2.13
C PRO A 477 -6.04 -6.91 3.57
N GLU A 478 -6.95 -7.85 3.83
CA GLU A 478 -7.32 -8.25 5.17
C GLU A 478 -6.30 -9.24 5.70
N CYS A 479 -5.44 -8.80 6.62
CA CYS A 479 -4.36 -9.63 7.13
C CYS A 479 -4.30 -9.67 8.66
N GLU A 480 -4.78 -10.78 9.25
CA GLU A 480 -4.63 -11.05 10.69
C GLU A 480 -3.28 -11.68 11.06
N LEU A 481 -2.70 -12.44 10.13
CA LEU A 481 -1.56 -13.35 10.31
C LEU A 481 -0.50 -13.26 9.20
N CYS A 482 -0.32 -12.09 8.56
CA CYS A 482 0.82 -11.87 7.67
C CYS A 482 2.09 -12.26 8.43
N ASN A 483 2.69 -13.39 8.08
CA ASN A 483 3.91 -13.89 8.70
C ASN A 483 5.06 -13.06 8.16
N PHE A 484 5.27 -11.88 8.72
CA PHE A 484 6.45 -11.08 8.47
C PHE A 484 7.66 -11.86 9.01
N LEU A 485 8.33 -12.61 8.15
CA LEU A 485 9.55 -13.35 8.51
C LEU A 485 10.61 -12.33 8.94
N SER A 486 11.24 -12.58 10.09
CA SER A 486 12.32 -11.71 10.55
C SER A 486 13.54 -11.80 9.65
N PRO A 487 14.18 -10.69 9.24
CA PRO A 487 15.53 -10.75 8.73
C PRO A 487 16.43 -11.29 9.85
N PRO A 488 17.45 -12.09 9.52
CA PRO A 488 18.53 -12.36 10.46
C PRO A 488 19.11 -11.01 10.91
N SER A 489 19.29 -10.85 12.22
CA SER A 489 19.96 -9.69 12.80
C SER A 489 21.29 -9.42 12.07
N LEU A 490 21.41 -8.25 11.44
CA LEU A 490 22.67 -7.73 10.92
C LEU A 490 23.62 -7.38 12.07
#